data_AF-A0A535QNK7-F1
#
_entry.id   AF-A0A535QNK7-F1
#
_cell.length_a   1.000
_cell.length_b   1.000
_cell.length_c   1.000
_cell.angle_alpha   90.00
_cell.angle_beta   90.00
_cell.angle_gamma   90.00
#
_symmetry.space_group_name_H-M   'P 1'
#
loop_
_entity.id
_entity.type
_entity.pdbx_description
1 polymer ?
#
loop_
_entity_poly.entity_id
_entity_poly.type
_entity_poly.pdbx_seq_one_letter_code
_entity_poly.pdbx_strand_id
1 'polypeptide(L)'
;MLSVRNILAIGIFLFGTTYLWLTPAFVGKSATGTVWAAVQVLAYAAIIGFTLAAFGLFKGTDWWEAVTIGSAVVGMAAVIPYAIGLQNVSGGLNAAALENIAIHFLGGATAAALFLVHSAERWIVGRL
;
A
#
# COMPACT_ATOMS: atom_id res chain seq x y z
N MET A 1 25.58 3.52 -7.45
CA MET A 1 24.43 2.74 -7.93
C MET A 1 23.50 2.32 -6.79
N LEU A 2 24.03 1.88 -5.64
CA LEU A 2 23.29 1.79 -4.38
C LEU A 2 23.40 3.11 -3.61
N SER A 3 22.28 3.82 -3.47
CA SER A 3 22.13 4.99 -2.59
C SER A 3 20.92 4.77 -1.70
N VAL A 4 20.84 5.46 -0.56
CA VAL A 4 19.67 5.40 0.33
C VAL A 4 18.38 5.67 -0.43
N ARG A 5 18.38 6.68 -1.30
CA ARG A 5 17.24 7.01 -2.18
C ARG A 5 16.81 5.83 -3.05
N ASN A 6 17.76 5.15 -3.69
CA ASN A 6 17.43 4.01 -4.56
C ASN A 6 16.92 2.81 -3.75
N ILE A 7 17.50 2.55 -2.58
CA ILE A 7 17.05 1.48 -1.67
C ILE A 7 15.61 1.76 -1.20
N LEU A 8 15.31 3.00 -0.80
CA LEU A 8 13.96 3.41 -0.41
C LEU A 8 12.97 3.31 -1.59
N ALA A 9 13.36 3.73 -2.79
CA ALA A 9 12.50 3.60 -3.98
C ALA A 9 12.16 2.13 -4.28
N ILE A 10 13.16 1.24 -4.18
CA ILE A 10 12.94 -0.20 -4.31
C ILE A 10 12.00 -0.71 -3.21
N GLY A 11 12.21 -0.29 -1.96
CA GLY A 11 11.36 -0.69 -0.84
C GLY A 11 9.89 -0.25 -1.02
N ILE A 12 9.66 0.99 -1.44
CA ILE A 12 8.32 1.52 -1.74
C ILE A 12 7.66 0.72 -2.86
N PHE A 13 8.40 0.43 -3.93
CA PHE A 13 7.89 -0.38 -5.04
C PHE A 13 7.53 -1.80 -4.61
N LEU A 14 8.43 -2.48 -3.90
CA LEU A 14 8.22 -3.86 -3.43
C LEU A 14 7.06 -3.95 -2.44
N PHE A 15 6.93 -2.99 -1.53
CA PHE A 15 5.76 -2.92 -0.66
C PHE A 15 4.47 -2.69 -1.47
N GLY A 16 4.51 -1.79 -2.46
CA GLY A 16 3.38 -1.55 -3.35
C GLY A 16 2.88 -2.80 -4.06
N THR A 17 3.77 -3.68 -4.54
CA THR A 17 3.35 -4.90 -5.25
C THR A 17 2.73 -5.96 -4.35
N THR A 18 2.95 -5.94 -3.02
CA THR A 18 2.34 -6.92 -2.11
C THR A 18 0.81 -6.79 -2.07
N TYR A 19 0.25 -5.63 -2.42
CA TYR A 19 -1.20 -5.44 -2.51
C TYR A 19 -1.90 -6.41 -3.50
N LEU A 20 -1.15 -7.03 -4.41
CA LEU A 20 -1.65 -8.15 -5.22
C LEU A 20 -2.18 -9.30 -4.35
N TRP A 21 -1.61 -9.52 -3.17
CA TRP A 21 -2.00 -10.57 -2.22
C TRP A 21 -3.40 -10.36 -1.64
N LEU A 22 -3.99 -9.17 -1.79
CA LEU A 22 -5.39 -8.92 -1.42
C LEU A 22 -6.37 -9.32 -2.52
N THR A 23 -5.90 -9.51 -3.75
CA THR A 23 -6.79 -9.71 -4.91
C THR A 23 -7.38 -11.13 -4.97
N PRO A 24 -8.51 -11.33 -5.68
CA PRO A 24 -9.09 -12.65 -5.93
C PRO A 24 -8.10 -13.68 -6.50
N ALA A 25 -7.10 -13.23 -7.27
CA ALA A 25 -6.09 -14.11 -7.84
C ALA A 25 -5.28 -14.87 -6.77
N PHE A 26 -5.14 -14.30 -5.56
CA PHE A 26 -4.43 -14.89 -4.42
C PHE A 26 -5.36 -15.56 -3.41
N VAL A 27 -6.66 -15.28 -3.45
CA VAL A 27 -7.66 -15.85 -2.54
C VAL A 27 -8.32 -17.10 -3.12
N GLY A 28 -8.53 -17.14 -4.44
CA GLY A 28 -9.08 -18.29 -5.16
C GLY A 28 -10.45 -18.05 -5.78
N LYS A 29 -10.99 -19.09 -6.43
CA LYS A 29 -12.15 -19.00 -7.34
C LYS A 29 -13.46 -18.55 -6.68
N SER A 30 -13.58 -18.63 -5.36
CA SER A 30 -14.74 -18.18 -4.59
C SER A 30 -14.76 -16.67 -4.33
N ALA A 31 -13.64 -15.96 -4.54
CA ALA A 31 -13.51 -14.53 -4.35
C ALA A 31 -14.14 -13.73 -5.50
N THR A 32 -15.47 -13.67 -5.56
CA THR A 32 -16.23 -13.03 -6.64
C THR A 32 -17.31 -12.06 -6.14
N GLY A 33 -17.80 -11.20 -7.01
CA GLY A 33 -18.84 -10.21 -6.68
C GLY A 33 -18.30 -8.81 -6.39
N THR A 34 -19.20 -7.91 -5.97
CA THR A 34 -18.94 -6.47 -5.86
C THR A 34 -17.89 -6.12 -4.81
N VAL A 35 -17.87 -6.81 -3.67
CA VAL A 35 -16.85 -6.62 -2.62
C VAL A 35 -15.46 -6.89 -3.18
N TRP A 36 -15.29 -7.99 -3.92
CA TRP A 36 -14.01 -8.35 -4.53
C TRP A 36 -13.62 -7.45 -5.70
N ALA A 37 -14.59 -6.88 -6.42
CA ALA A 37 -14.33 -5.82 -7.39
C ALA A 37 -13.76 -4.56 -6.72
N ALA A 38 -14.33 -4.15 -5.58
CA ALA A 38 -13.81 -3.03 -4.79
C ALA A 38 -12.39 -3.30 -4.28
N VAL A 39 -12.11 -4.51 -3.78
CA VAL A 39 -10.75 -4.93 -3.38
C VAL A 39 -9.77 -4.79 -4.54
N GLN A 40 -10.11 -5.28 -5.73
CA GLN A 40 -9.22 -5.18 -6.91
C GLN A 40 -8.96 -3.73 -7.31
N VAL A 41 -9.99 -2.89 -7.38
CA VAL A 41 -9.83 -1.49 -7.75
C VAL A 41 -8.91 -0.77 -6.77
N LEU A 42 -9.13 -0.95 -5.46
CA LEU A 42 -8.32 -0.31 -4.42
C LEU A 42 -6.89 -0.86 -4.40
N ALA A 43 -6.71 -2.18 -4.54
CA ALA A 43 -5.39 -2.81 -4.60
C ALA A 43 -4.59 -2.33 -5.82
N TYR A 44 -5.20 -2.29 -7.01
CA TYR A 44 -4.53 -1.77 -8.20
C TYR A 44 -4.24 -0.27 -8.11
N ALA A 45 -5.15 0.51 -7.54
CA ALA A 45 -4.90 1.93 -7.28
C ALA A 45 -3.70 2.12 -6.33
N ALA A 46 -3.59 1.32 -5.26
CA ALA A 46 -2.43 1.34 -4.37
C ALA A 46 -1.14 0.92 -5.08
N ILE A 47 -1.16 -0.15 -5.88
CA ILE A 47 0.00 -0.62 -6.65
C ILE A 47 0.49 0.47 -7.61
N ILE A 48 -0.41 1.09 -8.38
CA ILE A 48 -0.10 2.17 -9.31
C ILE A 48 0.48 3.35 -8.53
N GLY A 49 -0.16 3.74 -7.44
CA GLY A 49 0.28 4.85 -6.61
C GLY A 49 1.68 4.63 -6.01
N PHE A 50 1.95 3.48 -5.41
CA PHE A 50 3.28 3.15 -4.89
C PHE A 50 4.34 3.03 -6.00
N THR A 51 3.97 2.55 -7.19
CA THR A 51 4.86 2.53 -8.36
C THR A 51 5.23 3.95 -8.78
N LEU A 52 4.26 4.86 -8.85
CA LEU A 52 4.50 6.27 -9.15
C LEU A 52 5.34 6.94 -8.06
N ALA A 53 5.04 6.69 -6.79
CA ALA A 53 5.85 7.19 -5.67
C ALA A 53 7.32 6.73 -5.77
N ALA A 54 7.56 5.44 -6.00
CA ALA A 54 8.90 4.89 -6.18
C ALA A 54 9.62 5.56 -7.36
N PHE A 55 8.93 5.74 -8.49
CA PHE A 55 9.46 6.46 -9.64
C PHE A 55 9.79 7.93 -9.31
N GLY A 56 8.88 8.63 -8.65
CA GLY A 56 9.05 10.02 -8.24
C GLY A 56 10.25 10.20 -7.31
N LEU A 57 10.42 9.31 -6.33
CA LEU A 57 11.59 9.27 -5.44
C LEU A 57 12.86 8.95 -6.23
N PHE A 58 12.83 7.95 -7.12
CA PHE A 58 13.97 7.60 -7.97
C PHE A 58 14.37 8.75 -8.90
N LYS A 59 13.43 9.59 -9.35
CA LYS A 59 13.70 10.78 -10.16
C LYS A 59 14.06 12.02 -9.35
N GLY A 60 13.82 12.01 -8.03
CA GLY A 60 14.07 13.15 -7.15
C GLY A 60 13.08 14.28 -7.34
N THR A 61 11.83 13.95 -7.68
CA THR A 61 10.72 14.91 -7.71
C THR A 61 10.26 15.26 -6.29
N ASP A 62 9.40 16.25 -6.14
CA ASP A 62 8.87 16.73 -4.85
C ASP A 62 7.53 16.07 -4.44
N TRP A 63 6.76 15.59 -5.42
CA TRP A 63 5.42 15.03 -5.20
C TRP A 63 5.39 13.59 -4.65
N TRP A 64 6.52 12.88 -4.65
CA TRP A 64 6.54 11.44 -4.33
C TRP A 64 6.03 11.11 -2.92
N GLU A 65 6.24 12.00 -1.96
CA GLU A 65 5.75 11.81 -0.58
C GLU A 65 4.24 11.86 -0.48
N ALA A 66 3.62 12.88 -1.07
CA ALA A 66 2.18 13.01 -1.10
C ALA A 66 1.54 11.80 -1.80
N VAL A 67 2.15 11.34 -2.90
CA VAL A 67 1.71 10.11 -3.58
C VAL A 67 1.90 8.88 -2.70
N THR A 68 3.01 8.77 -1.96
CA THR A 68 3.25 7.63 -1.05
C THR A 68 2.19 7.59 0.07
N ILE A 69 1.92 8.74 0.70
CA ILE A 69 0.91 8.85 1.76
C ILE A 69 -0.48 8.53 1.22
N GLY A 70 -0.87 9.11 0.07
CA GLY A 70 -2.15 8.82 -0.57
C GLY A 70 -2.31 7.34 -0.92
N SER A 71 -1.26 6.74 -1.47
CA SER A 71 -1.24 5.31 -1.83
C SER A 71 -1.35 4.41 -0.60
N ALA A 72 -0.70 4.78 0.50
CA ALA A 72 -0.81 4.09 1.77
C ALA A 72 -2.24 4.15 2.32
N VAL A 73 -2.91 5.30 2.25
CA VAL A 73 -4.32 5.45 2.66
C VAL A 73 -5.25 4.59 1.80
N VAL A 74 -5.09 4.63 0.47
CA VAL A 74 -5.87 3.79 -0.46
C VAL A 74 -5.64 2.31 -0.20
N GLY A 75 -4.39 1.90 0.03
CA GLY A 75 -4.03 0.54 0.36
C GLY A 75 -4.63 0.07 1.67
N MET A 76 -4.54 0.86 2.74
CA MET A 76 -5.21 0.57 4.01
C MET A 76 -6.73 0.46 3.84
N ALA A 77 -7.34 1.30 3.00
CA ALA A 77 -8.75 1.21 2.69
C ALA A 77 -9.12 -0.10 1.97
N ALA A 78 -8.23 -0.67 1.16
CA ALA A 78 -8.43 -1.97 0.48
C ALA A 78 -8.57 -3.14 1.47
N VAL A 79 -7.99 -3.03 2.66
CA VAL A 79 -8.05 -4.06 3.73
C VAL A 79 -9.47 -4.25 4.24
N ILE A 80 -10.29 -3.19 4.26
CA ILE A 80 -11.68 -3.24 4.76
C ILE A 80 -12.56 -4.18 3.93
N PRO A 81 -12.75 -3.96 2.60
CA PRO A 81 -13.54 -4.87 1.79
C PRO A 81 -12.86 -6.25 1.67
N TYR A 82 -11.53 -6.36 1.80
CA TYR A 82 -10.85 -7.66 1.83
C TYR A 82 -11.29 -8.49 3.04
N ALA A 83 -11.23 -7.91 4.24
CA ALA A 83 -11.66 -8.58 5.47
C ALA A 83 -13.15 -8.98 5.43
N ILE A 84 -14.01 -8.13 4.87
CA ILE A 84 -15.43 -8.44 4.65
C ILE A 84 -15.59 -9.59 3.63
N GLY A 85 -14.87 -9.52 2.51
CA GLY A 85 -14.93 -10.53 1.45
C GLY A 85 -14.53 -11.92 1.93
N LEU A 86 -13.54 -12.01 2.81
CA LEU A 86 -13.07 -13.27 3.39
C LEU A 86 -14.11 -13.99 4.25
N GLN A 87 -15.08 -13.28 4.84
CA GLN A 87 -16.13 -13.92 5.65
C GLN A 87 -16.99 -14.91 4.85
N ASN A 88 -17.04 -14.73 3.53
CA ASN A 88 -17.86 -15.53 2.61
C ASN A 88 -17.03 -16.54 1.79
N VAL A 89 -15.74 -16.68 2.10
CA VAL A 89 -14.81 -17.59 1.43
C VAL A 89 -14.52 -18.77 2.35
N SER A 90 -14.62 -20.00 1.84
CA SER A 90 -14.24 -21.21 2.59
C SER A 90 -12.78 -21.12 3.05
N GLY A 91 -12.55 -21.21 4.36
CA GLY A 91 -11.22 -21.02 4.96
C GLY A 91 -10.74 -19.57 5.00
N GLY A 92 -11.60 -18.59 4.73
CA GLY A 92 -11.24 -17.20 4.43
C GLY A 92 -10.55 -16.45 5.57
N LEU A 93 -11.14 -16.38 6.77
CA LEU A 93 -10.50 -15.75 7.94
C LEU A 93 -9.68 -16.80 8.72
N ASN A 94 -8.42 -16.95 8.32
CA ASN A 94 -7.43 -17.82 8.97
C ASN A 94 -6.18 -17.01 9.40
N ALA A 95 -5.20 -17.67 10.02
CA ALA A 95 -3.97 -17.00 10.49
C ALA A 95 -3.20 -16.28 9.38
N ALA A 96 -3.08 -16.88 8.19
CA ALA A 96 -2.40 -16.27 7.05
C ALA A 96 -3.16 -15.04 6.52
N ALA A 97 -4.50 -15.08 6.52
CA ALA A 97 -5.32 -13.93 6.16
C ALA A 97 -5.18 -12.77 7.16
N LEU A 98 -5.10 -13.08 8.46
CA LEU A 98 -4.86 -12.07 9.50
C LEU A 98 -3.46 -11.47 9.37
N GLU A 99 -2.44 -12.28 9.07
CA GLU A 99 -1.09 -11.81 8.79
C GLU A 99 -1.08 -10.90 7.55
N ASN A 100 -1.77 -11.29 6.48
CA ASN A 100 -1.89 -10.48 5.27
C ASN A 100 -2.57 -9.12 5.56
N ILE A 101 -3.66 -9.12 6.34
CA ILE A 101 -4.33 -7.89 6.82
C ILE A 101 -3.37 -7.03 7.62
N ALA A 102 -2.64 -7.63 8.58
CA ALA A 102 -1.73 -6.92 9.46
C ALA A 102 -0.56 -6.27 8.70
N ILE A 103 0.07 -7.00 7.77
CA ILE A 103 1.18 -6.49 6.96
C ILE A 103 0.73 -5.27 6.15
N HIS A 104 -0.42 -5.33 5.49
CA HIS A 104 -0.90 -4.22 4.65
C HIS A 104 -1.34 -3.02 5.49
N PHE A 105 -2.04 -3.25 6.60
CA PHE A 105 -2.48 -2.16 7.47
C PHE A 105 -1.29 -1.49 8.19
N LEU A 106 -0.43 -2.27 8.84
CA LEU A 106 0.72 -1.75 9.59
C LEU A 106 1.81 -1.20 8.66
N GLY A 107 2.06 -1.86 7.53
CA GLY A 107 2.99 -1.39 6.51
C GLY A 107 2.51 -0.07 5.89
N GLY A 108 1.22 0.03 5.58
CA GLY A 108 0.61 1.27 5.09
C GLY A 108 0.70 2.40 6.12
N ALA A 109 0.35 2.11 7.37
CA ALA A 109 0.44 3.08 8.47
C ALA A 109 1.89 3.56 8.70
N THR A 110 2.85 2.64 8.63
CA THR A 110 4.29 2.96 8.77
C THR A 110 4.76 3.85 7.63
N ALA A 111 4.41 3.52 6.38
CA ALA A 111 4.74 4.35 5.22
C ALA A 111 4.15 5.75 5.36
N ALA A 112 2.86 5.86 5.71
CA ALA A 112 2.22 7.15 5.93
C ALA A 112 2.90 7.96 7.04
N ALA A 113 3.17 7.34 8.20
CA ALA A 113 3.78 8.01 9.34
C ALA A 113 5.20 8.52 9.05
N LEU A 114 6.06 7.68 8.45
CA LEU A 114 7.44 8.05 8.13
C LEU A 114 7.50 9.27 7.21
N PHE A 115 6.66 9.31 6.18
CA PHE A 115 6.70 10.40 5.21
C PHE A 115 5.93 11.63 5.67
N LEU A 116 4.91 11.49 6.52
CA LEU A 116 4.31 12.64 7.21
C LEU A 116 5.31 13.36 8.11
N VAL A 117 6.10 12.60 8.89
CA VAL A 117 7.17 13.18 9.73
C VAL A 117 8.21 13.90 8.86
N HIS A 118 8.67 13.25 7.79
CA HIS A 118 9.66 13.84 6.90
C HIS A 118 9.15 15.11 6.19
N SER A 119 7.90 15.10 5.69
CA SER A 119 7.26 16.28 5.11
C SER A 119 7.14 17.43 6.13
N ALA A 120 6.79 17.11 7.39
CA ALA A 120 6.67 18.09 8.45
C ALA A 120 8.01 18.72 8.82
N GLU A 121 9.08 17.92 8.95
CA GLU A 121 10.44 18.41 9.22
C GLU A 121 10.90 19.40 8.17
N ARG A 122 10.74 19.08 6.88
CA ARG A 122 11.12 20.02 5.80
C ARG A 122 10.32 21.32 5.85
N TRP A 123 9.04 21.25 6.18
CA TRP A 123 8.20 22.44 6.29
C TRP A 123 8.62 23.33 7.46
N ILE A 124 8.97 22.74 8.61
CA ILE A 124 9.44 23.48 9.79
C ILE A 124 10.79 24.12 9.50
N VAL A 125 11.76 23.32 9.01
CA VAL A 125 13.12 23.79 8.74
C VAL A 125 13.15 24.82 7.62
N GLY A 126 12.31 24.69 6.59
CA GLY A 126 12.22 25.68 5.51
C GLY A 126 11.57 27.01 5.91
N ARG A 127 11.03 27.14 7.12
CA ARG A 127 10.43 28.38 7.66
C ARG A 127 11.30 29.07 8.70
N LEU A 128 12.41 28.48 9.11
CA LEU A 128 13.43 29.05 10.01
C LEU A 128 14.56 29.66 9.20
#